data_AF-A0A2V9MM36-F1
#
_entry.id   AF-A0A2V9MM36-F1
#
_cell.length_a   1.000
_cell.length_b   1.000
_cell.length_c   1.000
_cell.angle_alpha   90.00
_cell.angle_beta   90.00
_cell.angle_gamma   90.00
#
_symmetry.space_group_name_H-M   'P 1'
#
loop_
_entity.id
_entity.type
_entity.pdbx_description
1 polymer ?
#
loop_
_entity_poly.entity_id
_entity_poly.type
_entity_poly.pdbx_seq_one_letter_code
_entity_poly.pdbx_strand_id
1 'polypeptide(L)' 'MPSVNMRQLRDTKRLKAWLRAGKTVELCDRNKRIARIIPENLEKSPANWPDFEALAKEIIGDRVLPGADLLIEERGRY' A
#
# COMPACT_ATOMS: atom_id res chain seq x y z
N MET A 1 1.13 -18.49 -1.73
CA MET A 1 2.01 -17.48 -2.36
C MET A 1 3.44 -18.01 -2.32
N PRO A 2 4.23 -17.87 -3.41
CA PRO A 2 5.62 -18.35 -3.43
C PRO A 2 6.51 -17.49 -2.51
N SER A 3 7.27 -18.14 -1.63
CA SER A 3 8.29 -17.53 -0.78
C SER A 3 9.69 -17.94 -1.26
N VAL A 4 10.62 -16.99 -1.30
CA VAL A 4 11.97 -17.18 -1.83
C VAL A 4 12.99 -16.70 -0.81
N ASN A 5 14.04 -17.48 -0.59
CA ASN A 5 15.16 -17.08 0.27
C ASN A 5 16.20 -16.26 -0.52
N MET A 6 16.99 -15.43 0.14
CA MET A 6 18.09 -14.65 -0.44
C MET A 6 18.99 -15.45 -1.40
N ARG A 7 19.28 -16.73 -1.09
CA ARG A 7 20.08 -17.61 -1.97
C ARG A 7 19.36 -17.95 -3.28
N GLN A 8 18.05 -18.14 -3.23
CA GLN A 8 17.21 -18.45 -4.39
C GLN A 8 16.93 -17.20 -5.24
N LEU A 9 17.00 -16.01 -4.64
CA LEU A 9 16.94 -14.71 -5.33
C LEU A 9 18.04 -14.55 -6.39
N ARG A 10 19.20 -15.19 -6.15
CA ARG A 10 20.33 -15.22 -7.10
C ARG A 10 19.97 -15.93 -8.40
N ASP A 11 19.05 -16.89 -8.37
CA ASP A 11 18.50 -17.51 -9.57
C ASP A 11 17.36 -16.65 -10.13
N THR A 12 17.75 -15.70 -10.99
CA THR A 12 16.83 -14.74 -11.57
C THR A 12 15.85 -15.35 -12.59
N LYS A 13 16.09 -16.57 -13.11
CA LYS A 13 15.20 -17.17 -14.12
C LYS A 13 13.83 -17.49 -13.53
N ARG A 14 13.80 -18.16 -12.38
CA ARG A 14 12.54 -18.52 -11.70
C ARG A 14 11.79 -17.28 -11.23
N LEU A 15 12.51 -16.29 -10.72
CA LEU A 15 11.92 -15.03 -10.28
C LEU A 15 11.26 -14.28 -11.44
N LYS A 16 11.95 -14.13 -12.58
CA LYS A 16 11.38 -13.50 -13.78
C LYS A 16 10.14 -14.22 -14.29
N ALA A 17 10.12 -15.56 -14.24
CA ALA A 17 8.95 -16.34 -14.62
C ALA A 17 7.74 -16.07 -13.71
N TRP A 18 7.94 -15.99 -12.39
CA TRP A 18 6.87 -15.67 -11.45
C TRP A 18 6.35 -14.24 -11.60
N LEU A 19 7.25 -13.26 -11.77
CA LEU A 19 6.85 -11.87 -11.95
C LEU A 19 6.09 -11.66 -13.26
N ARG A 20 6.53 -12.28 -14.38
CA ARG A 20 5.79 -12.25 -15.65
C ARG A 20 4.43 -12.93 -15.57
N ALA A 21 4.31 -13.95 -14.74
CA ALA A 21 3.04 -14.63 -14.48
C ALA A 21 2.12 -13.83 -13.53
N GLY A 22 2.47 -12.59 -13.15
CA GLY A 22 1.66 -11.75 -12.27
C GLY A 22 1.68 -12.18 -10.79
N LYS A 23 2.58 -13.08 -10.39
CA LYS A 23 2.62 -13.60 -9.02
C LYS A 23 3.48 -12.72 -8.13
N THR A 24 2.92 -12.31 -7.01
CA THR A 24 3.66 -11.67 -5.91
C THR A 24 4.55 -12.70 -5.21
N VAL A 25 5.82 -12.36 -5.03
CA VAL A 25 6.82 -13.23 -4.39
C VAL A 25 7.23 -12.62 -3.06
N GLU A 26 7.21 -13.42 -2.01
CA GLU A 26 7.70 -13.01 -0.69
C GLU A 26 9.20 -13.28 -0.58
N LEU A 27 9.94 -12.29 -0.11
CA LEU A 27 11.36 -12.42 0.15
C LEU A 27 11.58 -12.70 1.63
N CYS A 28 12.23 -13.81 1.94
CA CYS A 28 12.56 -14.24 3.29
C CYS A 28 14.08 -14.32 3.51
N ASP A 29 14.54 -13.90 4.68
CA ASP A 29 15.89 -14.17 5.19
C ASP A 29 15.78 -14.93 6.51
N ARG A 30 16.52 -16.03 6.66
CA ARG A 30 16.49 -16.91 7.85
C ARG A 30 15.07 -17.16 8.39
N ASN A 31 14.12 -17.47 7.51
CA ASN A 31 12.68 -17.67 7.78
C ASN A 31 11.88 -16.44 8.25
N LYS A 32 12.49 -15.25 8.27
CA LYS A 32 11.78 -13.98 8.46
C LYS A 32 11.48 -13.34 7.12
N ARG A 33 10.23 -12.93 6.92
CA ARG A 33 9.84 -12.19 5.73
C ARG A 33 10.37 -10.75 5.82
N ILE A 34 11.15 -10.32 4.83
CA ILE A 34 11.78 -9.00 4.78
C ILE A 34 11.17 -8.08 3.73
N ALA A 35 10.65 -8.63 2.63
CA ALA A 35 10.05 -7.83 1.55
C ALA A 35 9.02 -8.62 0.73
N ARG A 36 8.32 -7.92 -0.16
CA ARG A 36 7.47 -8.48 -1.23
C ARG A 36 7.89 -7.86 -2.55
N ILE A 37 8.11 -8.70 -3.56
CA ILE A 37 8.36 -8.27 -4.93
C ILE A 37 7.04 -8.39 -5.69
N ILE A 38 6.56 -7.26 -6.19
CA ILE A 38 5.27 -7.13 -6.88
C ILE A 38 5.56 -6.77 -8.33
N PRO A 39 4.88 -7.41 -9.31
CA PRO A 39 5.03 -7.05 -10.72
C PRO A 39 4.45 -5.64 -10.99
N GLU A 40 5.10 -4.91 -11.89
CA GLU A 40 4.74 -3.53 -12.25
C GLU A 40 3.35 -3.43 -12.91
N ASN A 41 3.01 -4.42 -13.73
CA ASN A 41 1.74 -4.51 -14.46
C ASN A 41 0.61 -5.18 -13.67
N LEU A 42 0.72 -5.26 -12.33
CA LEU A 42 -0.46 -5.55 -11.54
C LEU A 42 -1.35 -4.31 -11.68
N GLU A 43 -2.31 -4.35 -12.61
CA GLU A 43 -3.39 -3.37 -12.67
C GLU A 43 -3.89 -3.24 -11.24
N LYS A 44 -3.56 -2.11 -10.60
CA LYS A 44 -4.17 -1.74 -9.34
C LYS A 44 -5.60 -1.55 -9.73
N SER A 45 -6.44 -2.57 -9.49
CA SER A 45 -7.88 -2.40 -9.57
C SER A 45 -8.15 -1.10 -8.84
N PRO A 46 -8.80 -0.11 -9.48
CA PRO A 46 -9.04 1.17 -8.86
C PRO A 46 -9.67 0.85 -7.52
N ALA A 47 -8.98 1.27 -6.44
CA ALA A 47 -9.49 1.04 -5.12
C ALA A 47 -10.92 1.59 -5.14
N ASN A 48 -11.88 0.79 -4.68
CA ASN A 48 -13.25 1.24 -4.58
C ASN A 48 -13.26 2.30 -3.48
N TRP A 49 -12.93 3.53 -3.86
CA TRP A 49 -12.88 4.65 -2.95
C TRP A 49 -14.30 4.87 -2.49
N PRO A 50 -14.54 4.92 -1.16
CA PRO A 50 -15.85 5.24 -0.67
C PRO A 50 -16.20 6.67 -1.10
N ASP A 51 -17.49 6.95 -1.19
CA ASP A 51 -17.96 8.31 -1.37
C ASP A 51 -17.60 9.11 -0.11
N PHE A 52 -16.53 9.90 -0.22
CA PHE A 52 -16.02 10.72 0.86
C PHE A 52 -17.00 11.82 1.25
N GLU A 53 -17.80 12.31 0.31
CA GLU A 53 -18.79 13.35 0.57
C GLU A 53 -19.95 12.77 1.38
N ALA A 54 -20.46 11.59 0.99
CA ALA A 54 -21.48 10.88 1.75
C ALA A 54 -20.98 10.51 3.16
N LEU A 55 -19.76 9.98 3.28
CA LEU A 55 -19.15 9.65 4.58
C LEU A 55 -18.95 10.89 5.45
N ALA A 56 -18.44 11.99 4.87
CA ALA A 56 -18.27 13.24 5.61
C ALA A 56 -19.61 13.76 6.12
N LYS A 57 -20.66 13.70 5.29
CA LYS A 57 -22.01 14.12 5.67
C LYS A 57 -22.63 13.21 6.74
N GLU A 58 -22.39 11.90 6.69
CA GLU A 58 -22.86 10.98 7.74
C GLU A 58 -22.16 11.23 9.08
N ILE A 59 -20.83 11.41 9.06
CA ILE A 59 -20.00 11.52 10.27
C ILE A 59 -20.09 12.92 10.89
N ILE A 60 -20.03 13.96 10.06
CA ILE A 60 -19.90 15.36 10.48
C ILE A 60 -21.25 16.10 10.37
N GLY A 61 -22.17 15.61 9.53
CA GLY A 61 -23.43 16.30 9.24
C GLY A 61 -23.18 17.60 8.48
N ASP A 62 -23.98 18.62 8.77
CA ASP A 62 -23.81 19.98 8.24
C ASP A 62 -22.90 20.85 9.15
N ARG A 63 -22.13 20.23 10.07
CA ARG A 63 -21.30 20.97 11.02
C ARG A 63 -19.98 21.38 10.37
N VAL A 64 -19.76 22.68 10.26
CA VAL A 64 -18.44 23.21 9.88
C VAL A 64 -17.54 23.14 11.12
N LEU A 65 -16.61 22.19 11.14
CA LEU A 65 -15.61 22.06 12.21
C LEU A 65 -14.33 22.80 11.78
N PRO A 66 -13.98 23.95 12.40
CA PRO A 66 -12.76 24.70 12.09
C PRO A 66 -11.51 24.05 12.70
N GLY A 67 -11.51 22.73 12.91
CA GLY A 67 -10.43 22.03 13.62
C GLY A 67 -9.08 22.16 12.92
N ALA A 68 -9.08 22.31 11.59
CA ALA A 68 -7.87 22.61 10.83
C ALA A 68 -7.33 24.01 11.14
N ASP A 69 -8.20 25.02 11.20
CA ASP A 69 -7.80 26.40 11.50
C ASP A 69 -7.26 26.53 12.93
N LEU A 70 -7.90 25.87 13.91
CA LEU A 70 -7.43 25.82 15.30
C LEU A 70 -6.05 25.14 15.43
N LEU A 71 -5.84 24.04 14.69
CA LEU A 71 -4.54 23.35 14.68
C LEU A 71 -3.44 24.15 13.97
N ILE A 72 -3.80 24.93 12.95
CA ILE A 72 -2.87 25.83 12.23
C ILE A 72 -2.46 27.00 13.14
N GLU A 73 -3.39 27.55 13.92
CA GLU A 73 -3.09 28.55 14.95
C GLU A 73 -2.19 27.99 16.05
N GLU A 74 -2.49 26.79 16.56
CA GLU A 74 -1.73 26.16 17.65
C GLU A 74 -0.31 25.76 17.23
N ARG A 75 -0.11 25.27 15.99
CA ARG A 75 1.22 24.82 15.54
C ARG A 75 2.16 25.95 15.15
N GLY A 76 1.67 27.18 15.00
CA GLY A 76 2.42 28.29 14.44
C GLY A 76 2.78 28.02 12.97
N ARG A 77 2.45 28.96 12.09
CA ARG A 77 2.87 28.85 10.68
C ARG A 77 4.40 28.82 10.61
N TYR A 78 4.97 27.76 10.04
CA TYR A 78 6.35 27.76 9.53
C TYR A 78 6.44 28.59 8.25
#